data_AF-A0A9W8MUJ8-F1
#
_entry.id   AF-A0A9W8MUJ8-F1
#
_cell.length_a   1.000
_cell.length_b   1.000
_cell.length_c   1.000
_cell.angle_alpha   90.00
_cell.angle_beta   90.00
_cell.angle_gamma   90.00
#
_symmetry.space_group_name_H-M   'P 1'
#
loop_
_entity.id
_entity.type
_entity.pdbx_description
1 polymer ?
#
loop_
_entity_poly.entity_id
_entity_poly.type
_entity_poly.pdbx_seq_one_letter_code
_entity_poly.pdbx_strand_id
1 'polypeptide(L)'
;MRRKLDNDIDDRTLSEGGSDEGRAPAALQRSEPSPDCFKRLEEENSITRTNQGHFENLRTNARLPPEILGEIFRLLQVENATQSFRLPLELPMNLRNANAWIVVCHVCQHWRMVARKNKSLWRRITLSNLLSSPADLARTFFNLSDPLPVEFEHQVGSVAEENHRMNAFYDTLIQHPNRIAALYLRGDFPDNAWRLLQMPLPNITAVQAFFESWHMRHIGTRAQLELSGSC
;
A
#
# COMPACT_ATOMS: atom_id res chain seq x y z
N MET A 1 -40.30 7.45 19.19
CA MET A 1 -39.29 7.25 20.26
C MET A 1 -38.05 8.05 19.89
N ARG A 2 -37.90 9.25 20.46
CA ARG A 2 -36.72 10.12 20.31
C ARG A 2 -35.73 9.78 21.44
N ARG A 3 -34.47 9.45 21.13
CA ARG A 3 -33.39 9.43 22.14
C ARG A 3 -32.51 10.65 21.92
N LYS A 4 -32.40 11.45 22.97
CA LYS A 4 -31.44 12.53 23.14
C LYS A 4 -30.04 11.93 23.29
N LEU A 5 -29.06 12.53 22.63
CA LEU A 5 -27.64 12.36 22.91
C LEU A 5 -27.19 13.71 23.47
N ASP A 6 -27.05 13.77 24.78
CA ASP A 6 -26.35 14.84 25.48
C ASP A 6 -24.86 14.51 25.38
N ASN A 7 -24.09 15.35 24.70
CA ASN A 7 -22.63 15.32 24.71
C ASN A 7 -22.19 16.64 25.37
N ASP A 8 -21.72 16.50 26.61
CA ASP A 8 -20.98 17.52 27.33
C ASP A 8 -19.66 17.80 26.60
N ILE A 9 -19.55 19.01 26.05
CA ILE A 9 -18.32 19.56 25.51
C ILE A 9 -17.73 20.41 26.63
N ASP A 10 -16.62 19.92 27.19
CA ASP A 10 -15.83 20.65 28.18
C ASP A 10 -15.16 21.87 27.53
N ASP A 11 -15.63 23.01 28.00
CA ASP A 11 -15.14 24.36 27.78
C ASP A 11 -13.88 24.58 28.62
N ARG A 12 -12.70 24.60 27.99
CA ARG A 12 -11.47 25.12 28.61
C ARG A 12 -10.60 25.92 27.63
N THR A 13 -10.79 27.24 27.77
CA THR A 13 -9.73 28.22 28.05
C THR A 13 -8.94 28.73 26.84
N LEU A 14 -9.51 29.81 26.31
CA LEU A 14 -8.85 31.01 25.80
C LEU A 14 -7.45 31.26 26.41
N SER A 15 -6.44 31.36 25.54
CA SER A 15 -5.33 32.30 25.73
C SER A 15 -5.19 33.13 24.47
N GLU A 16 -5.67 34.37 24.59
CA GLU A 16 -5.45 35.50 23.71
C GLU A 16 -3.96 35.88 23.66
N GLY A 17 -3.56 36.61 22.62
CA GLY A 17 -2.43 37.53 22.70
C GLY A 17 -1.41 37.40 21.57
N GLY A 18 -1.67 38.05 20.43
CA GLY A 18 -0.71 38.15 19.34
C GLY A 18 -1.21 39.04 18.20
N SER A 19 -1.53 40.29 18.52
CA SER A 19 -1.84 41.34 17.56
C SER A 19 -0.60 41.66 16.71
N ASP A 20 -0.57 41.23 15.46
CA ASP A 20 0.35 41.76 14.45
C ASP A 20 -0.48 42.58 13.44
N GLU A 21 -0.76 43.81 13.87
CA GLU A 21 -1.40 44.83 13.04
C GLU A 21 -0.43 45.34 11.98
N GLY A 22 -0.89 45.29 10.73
CA GLY A 22 -0.71 46.42 9.83
C GLY A 22 0.65 46.54 9.12
N ARG A 23 1.04 45.52 8.35
CA ARG A 23 1.97 45.74 7.23
C ARG A 23 1.19 45.82 5.92
N ALA A 24 1.01 47.04 5.44
CA ALA A 24 0.43 47.30 4.12
C ALA A 24 1.23 46.53 3.04
N PRO A 25 0.57 45.75 2.16
CA PRO A 25 1.25 45.05 1.09
C PRO A 25 1.85 46.08 0.14
N ALA A 26 3.18 46.14 0.09
CA ALA A 26 3.90 46.88 -0.93
C ALA A 26 3.37 46.45 -2.29
N ALA A 27 2.89 47.41 -3.07
CA ALA A 27 2.40 47.19 -4.42
C ALA A 27 3.51 46.50 -5.24
N LEU A 28 3.38 45.18 -5.40
CA LEU A 28 4.20 44.37 -6.28
C LEU A 28 4.04 44.94 -7.68
N GLN A 29 5.04 45.71 -8.10
CA GLN A 29 5.23 46.09 -9.50
C GLN A 29 5.28 44.79 -10.30
N ARG A 30 4.21 44.52 -11.05
CA ARG A 30 4.16 43.41 -12.01
C ARG A 30 5.23 43.71 -13.06
N SER A 31 6.40 43.09 -12.92
CA SER A 31 7.39 43.06 -13.98
C SER A 31 6.76 42.38 -15.19
N GLU A 32 6.61 43.14 -16.28
CA GLU A 32 6.19 42.61 -17.57
C GLU A 32 7.09 41.41 -17.92
N PRO A 33 6.52 40.23 -18.21
CA PRO A 33 7.29 39.04 -18.51
C PRO A 33 8.18 39.29 -19.73
N SER A 34 9.48 38.99 -19.58
CA SER A 34 10.47 39.17 -20.65
C SER A 34 10.02 38.48 -21.94
N PRO A 35 10.17 39.13 -23.12
CA PRO A 35 9.81 38.57 -24.43
C PRO A 35 10.43 37.18 -24.72
N ASP A 36 11.58 36.86 -24.10
CA ASP A 36 12.24 35.56 -24.23
C ASP A 36 11.50 34.41 -23.53
N CYS A 37 10.63 34.72 -22.56
CA CYS A 37 9.80 33.71 -21.89
C CYS A 37 8.82 33.03 -22.86
N PHE A 38 8.27 33.81 -23.79
CA PHE A 38 7.29 33.32 -24.77
C PHE A 38 7.92 32.39 -25.81
N LYS A 39 9.16 32.66 -26.25
CA LYS A 39 9.87 31.80 -27.19
C LYS A 39 10.15 30.41 -26.60
N ARG A 40 10.53 30.36 -25.32
CA ARG A 40 10.79 29.10 -24.63
C ARG A 40 9.52 28.26 -24.47
N LEU A 41 8.38 28.91 -24.22
CA LEU A 41 7.07 28.26 -24.14
C LEU A 41 6.61 27.72 -25.51
N GLU A 42 6.88 28.44 -26.60
CA GLU A 42 6.57 27.99 -27.95
C GLU A 42 7.45 26.80 -28.39
N GLU A 43 8.73 26.79 -28.04
CA GLU A 43 9.62 25.65 -28.29
C GLU A 43 9.17 24.40 -27.50
N GLU A 44 8.80 24.55 -26.23
CA GLU A 44 8.31 23.45 -25.40
C GLU A 44 6.96 22.89 -25.91
N ASN A 45 6.10 23.77 -26.43
CA ASN A 45 4.86 23.39 -27.10
C ASN A 45 5.09 22.72 -28.48
N SER A 46 6.17 23.05 -29.18
CA SER A 46 6.54 22.42 -30.45
C SER A 46 7.01 20.97 -30.24
N ILE A 47 7.82 20.73 -29.20
CA ILE A 47 8.30 19.39 -28.84
C ILE A 47 7.13 18.48 -28.43
N THR A 48 6.18 18.99 -27.64
CA THR A 48 4.99 18.22 -27.21
C THR A 48 4.07 17.86 -28.38
N ARG A 49 3.88 18.74 -29.36
CA ARG A 49 3.07 18.46 -30.57
C ARG A 49 3.70 17.40 -31.47
N THR A 50 5.02 17.43 -31.63
CA THR A 50 5.73 16.46 -32.48
C THR A 50 5.70 15.05 -31.86
N ASN A 51 5.75 14.97 -30.53
CA ASN A 51 5.59 13.72 -29.80
C ASN A 51 4.16 13.17 -29.87
N GLN A 52 3.12 14.03 -29.84
CA GLN A 52 1.72 13.58 -29.95
C GLN A 52 1.43 12.80 -31.23
N GLY A 53 1.97 13.23 -32.39
CA GLY A 53 1.78 12.52 -33.66
C GLY A 53 2.43 11.12 -33.71
N HIS A 54 3.57 10.93 -33.04
CA HIS A 54 4.22 9.62 -32.92
C HIS A 54 3.47 8.66 -31.98
N PHE A 55 2.87 9.17 -30.91
CA PHE A 55 2.04 8.36 -30.00
C PHE A 55 0.74 7.88 -30.65
N GLU A 56 0.19 8.63 -31.60
CA GLU A 56 -1.02 8.23 -32.33
C GLU A 56 -0.77 7.08 -33.33
N ASN A 57 0.43 7.00 -33.91
CA ASN A 57 0.81 5.88 -34.79
C ASN A 57 1.19 4.59 -34.02
N LEU A 58 1.67 4.70 -32.77
CA LEU A 58 1.88 3.54 -31.88
C LEU A 58 0.57 3.00 -31.28
N ARG A 59 -0.52 3.78 -31.37
CA ARG A 59 -1.84 3.48 -30.78
C ARG A 59 -2.58 2.35 -31.48
N THR A 60 -2.27 2.09 -32.75
CA THR A 60 -3.01 1.15 -33.62
C THR A 60 -2.36 -0.23 -33.75
N ASN A 61 -1.04 -0.39 -33.53
CA ASN A 61 -0.31 -1.62 -33.92
C ASN A 61 0.40 -2.40 -32.80
N ALA A 62 0.35 -1.99 -31.53
CA ALA A 62 1.16 -2.63 -30.47
C ALA A 62 0.35 -3.13 -29.26
N ARG A 63 -0.89 -3.60 -29.47
CA ARG A 63 -1.62 -4.30 -28.40
C ARG A 63 -1.11 -5.73 -28.32
N LEU A 64 -0.13 -5.95 -27.44
CA LEU A 64 0.25 -7.30 -27.03
C LEU A 64 -1.02 -8.07 -26.61
N PRO A 65 -1.14 -9.35 -27.01
CA PRO A 65 -2.21 -10.21 -26.53
C PRO A 65 -2.27 -10.22 -25.00
N PRO A 66 -3.47 -10.31 -24.39
CA PRO A 66 -3.63 -10.34 -22.93
C PRO A 66 -2.76 -11.38 -22.23
N GLU A 67 -2.50 -12.52 -22.90
CA GLU A 67 -1.69 -13.62 -22.38
C GLU A 67 -0.23 -13.21 -22.22
N ILE A 68 0.33 -12.53 -23.22
CA ILE A 68 1.71 -12.03 -23.19
C ILE A 68 1.86 -10.94 -22.12
N LEU A 69 0.89 -10.04 -22.01
CA LEU A 69 0.88 -9.01 -20.95
C LEU A 69 0.78 -9.63 -19.56
N GLY A 70 -0.07 -10.65 -19.39
CA GLY A 70 -0.20 -11.40 -18.15
C GLY A 70 1.13 -12.02 -17.72
N GLU A 71 1.86 -12.59 -18.68
CA GLU A 71 3.16 -13.19 -18.42
C GLU A 71 4.24 -12.16 -18.08
N ILE A 72 4.25 -11.01 -18.77
CA ILE A 72 5.12 -9.88 -18.41
C ILE A 72 4.87 -9.43 -16.97
N PHE A 73 3.60 -9.24 -16.57
CA PHE A 73 3.27 -8.86 -15.20
C PHE A 73 3.70 -9.90 -14.18
N ARG A 74 3.56 -11.20 -14.51
CA ARG A 74 4.00 -12.30 -13.65
C ARG A 74 5.52 -12.29 -13.46
N LEU A 75 6.29 -12.11 -14.54
CA LEU A 75 7.75 -12.01 -14.48
C LEU A 75 8.20 -10.83 -13.63
N LEU A 76 7.60 -9.65 -13.85
CA LEU A 76 7.87 -8.45 -13.05
C LEU A 76 7.52 -8.67 -11.57
N GLN A 77 6.40 -9.32 -11.28
CA GLN A 77 6.04 -9.65 -9.90
C GLN A 77 7.06 -10.59 -9.27
N VAL A 78 7.51 -11.64 -9.97
CA VAL A 78 8.52 -12.58 -9.45
C VAL A 78 9.84 -11.86 -9.17
N GLU A 79 10.32 -11.04 -10.11
CA GLU A 79 11.57 -10.29 -9.96
C GLU A 79 11.51 -9.37 -8.72
N ASN A 80 10.41 -8.65 -8.54
CA ASN A 80 10.19 -7.79 -7.37
C ASN A 80 9.90 -8.58 -6.07
N ALA A 81 9.36 -9.80 -6.18
CA ALA A 81 9.06 -10.68 -5.05
C ALA A 81 10.24 -11.53 -4.61
N THR A 82 11.33 -11.66 -5.36
CA THR A 82 12.52 -12.43 -4.92
C THR A 82 13.15 -11.90 -3.62
N GLN A 83 12.80 -10.68 -3.21
CA GLN A 83 13.21 -10.05 -1.95
C GLN A 83 12.27 -10.39 -0.77
N SER A 84 11.18 -11.11 -1.01
CA SER A 84 10.24 -11.53 0.00
C SER A 84 10.77 -12.67 0.87
N PHE A 85 10.35 -12.68 2.13
CA PHE A 85 10.63 -13.66 3.17
C PHE A 85 11.74 -14.71 2.92
N ARG A 86 13.02 -14.31 2.92
CA ARG A 86 14.15 -15.24 3.09
C ARG A 86 14.62 -15.23 4.53
N LEU A 87 14.76 -16.42 5.12
CA LEU A 87 15.51 -16.65 6.35
C LEU A 87 16.86 -17.28 5.99
N PRO A 88 17.98 -16.89 6.64
CA PRO A 88 18.08 -15.91 7.72
C PRO A 88 17.92 -14.46 7.22
N LEU A 89 17.51 -13.54 8.11
CA LEU A 89 17.52 -12.09 7.85
C LEU A 89 18.98 -11.59 7.82
N GLU A 90 19.74 -11.95 6.80
CA GLU A 90 21.14 -11.51 6.71
C GLU A 90 21.24 -10.04 6.30
N LEU A 91 20.20 -9.48 5.67
CA LEU A 91 20.14 -8.09 5.21
C LEU A 91 18.75 -7.47 5.45
N PRO A 92 18.69 -6.14 5.71
CA PRO A 92 17.42 -5.42 5.73
C PRO A 92 16.74 -5.58 4.36
N MET A 93 15.61 -6.29 4.34
CA MET A 93 14.85 -6.51 3.12
C MET A 93 14.31 -5.18 2.60
N ASN A 94 14.71 -4.82 1.38
CA ASN A 94 14.25 -3.61 0.72
C ASN A 94 12.86 -3.83 0.11
N LEU A 95 11.83 -3.92 0.94
CA LEU A 95 10.44 -4.07 0.49
C LEU A 95 9.88 -2.82 -0.22
N ARG A 96 10.70 -1.79 -0.47
CA ARG A 96 10.28 -0.57 -1.20
C ARG A 96 9.72 -0.90 -2.57
N ASN A 97 10.24 -1.94 -3.21
CA ASN A 97 9.91 -2.29 -4.59
C ASN A 97 8.98 -3.51 -4.72
N ALA A 98 8.54 -4.11 -3.61
CA ALA A 98 7.71 -5.33 -3.66
C ALA A 98 6.44 -5.16 -4.54
N ASN A 99 5.90 -3.94 -4.58
CA ASN A 99 4.70 -3.58 -5.36
C ASN A 99 5.01 -2.69 -6.58
N ALA A 100 6.27 -2.54 -6.99
CA ALA A 100 6.66 -1.68 -8.09
C ALA A 100 6.05 -2.12 -9.44
N TRP A 101 5.76 -3.41 -9.61
CA TRP A 101 5.12 -3.96 -10.81
C TRP A 101 3.73 -3.33 -11.08
N ILE A 102 3.04 -2.80 -10.06
CA ILE A 102 1.74 -2.13 -10.22
C ILE A 102 1.88 -0.93 -11.15
N VAL A 103 2.98 -0.17 -11.09
CA VAL A 103 3.22 1.01 -11.94
C VAL A 103 3.09 0.63 -13.42
N VAL A 104 3.58 -0.55 -13.78
CA VAL A 104 3.54 -1.07 -15.15
C VAL A 104 2.09 -1.32 -15.61
N CYS A 105 1.19 -1.71 -14.71
CA CYS A 105 -0.24 -1.85 -15.01
C CYS A 105 -0.91 -0.51 -15.35
N HIS A 106 -0.29 0.63 -15.02
CA HIS A 106 -0.85 1.96 -15.28
C HIS A 106 -0.38 2.61 -16.59
N VAL A 107 0.47 1.94 -17.39
CA VAL A 107 0.98 2.45 -18.68
C VAL A 107 -0.14 2.88 -19.63
N CYS A 108 -1.17 2.05 -19.81
CA CYS A 108 -2.36 2.40 -20.57
C CYS A 108 -3.61 1.66 -20.07
N GLN A 109 -4.80 2.05 -20.56
CA GLN A 109 -6.07 1.45 -20.16
C GLN A 109 -6.13 -0.06 -20.46
N HIS A 110 -5.55 -0.51 -21.58
CA HIS A 110 -5.51 -1.93 -21.96
C HIS A 110 -4.71 -2.76 -20.95
N TRP A 111 -3.51 -2.31 -20.57
CA TRP A 111 -2.65 -3.01 -19.62
C TRP A 111 -3.32 -3.11 -18.25
N ARG A 112 -3.94 -2.02 -17.78
CA ARG A 112 -4.72 -2.00 -16.54
C ARG A 112 -5.87 -3.00 -16.58
N MET A 113 -6.59 -3.08 -17.69
CA MET A 113 -7.70 -4.02 -17.86
C MET A 113 -7.22 -5.46 -17.82
N VAL A 114 -6.12 -5.77 -18.51
CA VAL A 114 -5.53 -7.12 -18.53
C VAL A 114 -5.05 -7.52 -17.14
N ALA A 115 -4.30 -6.65 -16.44
CA ALA A 115 -3.84 -6.90 -15.08
C ALA A 115 -5.01 -7.16 -14.13
N ARG A 116 -6.07 -6.33 -14.19
CA ARG A 116 -7.26 -6.47 -13.33
C ARG A 116 -8.04 -7.77 -13.59
N LYS A 117 -8.03 -8.28 -14.82
CA LYS A 117 -8.67 -9.57 -15.16
C LYS A 117 -7.83 -10.77 -14.70
N ASN A 118 -6.52 -10.63 -14.59
CA ASN A 118 -5.64 -11.69 -14.13
C ASN A 118 -5.54 -11.72 -12.60
N LYS A 119 -6.51 -12.41 -11.97
CA LYS A 119 -6.65 -12.55 -10.50
C LYS A 119 -5.39 -13.08 -9.82
N SER A 120 -4.59 -13.90 -10.51
CA SER A 120 -3.38 -14.52 -9.95
C SER A 120 -2.32 -13.49 -9.53
N LEU A 121 -2.23 -12.36 -10.24
CA LEU A 121 -1.30 -11.27 -9.96
C LEU A 121 -1.57 -10.59 -8.61
N TRP A 122 -2.80 -10.67 -8.11
CA TRP A 122 -3.24 -9.97 -6.89
C TRP A 122 -3.23 -10.87 -5.65
N ARG A 123 -2.84 -12.14 -5.80
CA ARG A 123 -2.84 -13.12 -4.70
C ARG A 123 -1.78 -12.82 -3.65
N ARG A 124 -0.66 -12.24 -4.05
CA ARG A 124 0.46 -11.95 -3.14
C ARG A 124 0.37 -10.50 -2.65
N ILE A 125 0.16 -10.33 -1.36
CA ILE A 125 0.01 -9.04 -0.70
C ILE A 125 1.22 -8.83 0.19
N THR A 126 2.10 -7.90 -0.19
CA THR A 126 3.27 -7.54 0.62
C THR A 126 3.13 -6.10 1.10
N LEU A 127 3.08 -5.92 2.42
CA LEU A 127 2.95 -4.62 3.08
C LEU A 127 4.25 -4.25 3.79
N SER A 128 4.70 -3.02 3.57
CA SER A 128 5.84 -2.43 4.26
C SER A 128 5.50 -1.07 4.85
N ASN A 129 6.26 -0.64 5.86
CA ASN A 129 6.16 0.69 6.46
C ASN A 129 6.49 1.85 5.50
N LEU A 130 7.00 1.55 4.29
CA LEU A 130 7.30 2.53 3.26
C LEU A 130 6.07 2.91 2.40
N LEU A 131 4.96 2.20 2.56
CA LEU A 131 3.71 2.47 1.84
C LEU A 131 2.90 3.54 2.57
N SER A 132 2.36 4.50 1.81
CA SER A 132 1.54 5.58 2.37
C SER A 132 0.16 5.13 2.87
N SER A 133 -0.40 4.06 2.29
CA SER A 133 -1.68 3.45 2.75
C SER A 133 -1.65 1.92 2.54
N PRO A 134 -0.94 1.18 3.41
CA PRO A 134 -0.83 -0.27 3.29
C PRO A 134 -2.20 -0.97 3.43
N ALA A 135 -3.11 -0.48 4.27
CA ALA A 135 -4.43 -1.12 4.44
C ALA A 135 -5.28 -1.04 3.17
N ASP A 136 -5.30 0.10 2.47
CA ASP A 136 -6.10 0.25 1.26
C ASP A 136 -5.53 -0.57 0.09
N LEU A 137 -4.20 -0.66 0.00
CA LEU A 137 -3.54 -1.53 -0.95
C LEU A 137 -3.90 -3.00 -0.69
N ALA A 138 -3.85 -3.43 0.57
CA ALA A 138 -4.18 -4.79 0.98
C ALA A 138 -5.63 -5.15 0.62
N ARG A 139 -6.59 -4.27 0.93
CA ARG A 139 -8.00 -4.43 0.54
C ARG A 139 -8.15 -4.54 -0.97
N THR A 140 -7.46 -3.69 -1.72
CA THR A 140 -7.51 -3.70 -3.18
C THR A 140 -7.05 -5.04 -3.74
N PHE A 141 -5.90 -5.55 -3.28
CA PHE A 141 -5.38 -6.85 -3.72
C PHE A 141 -6.29 -8.01 -3.31
N PHE A 142 -6.79 -7.98 -2.08
CA PHE A 142 -7.69 -9.00 -1.56
C PHE A 142 -8.99 -9.09 -2.37
N ASN A 143 -9.54 -7.94 -2.77
CA ASN A 143 -10.73 -7.86 -3.62
C ASN A 143 -10.45 -8.31 -5.06
N LEU A 144 -9.31 -7.91 -5.63
CA LEU A 144 -8.95 -8.26 -7.01
C LEU A 144 -8.56 -9.73 -7.19
N SER A 145 -8.10 -10.39 -6.12
CA SER A 145 -7.77 -11.81 -6.13
C SER A 145 -8.98 -12.73 -5.99
N ASP A 146 -10.16 -12.23 -5.58
CA ASP A 146 -11.33 -13.07 -5.30
C ASP A 146 -11.73 -13.96 -6.49
N PRO A 147 -11.96 -15.28 -6.33
CA PRO A 147 -12.03 -16.03 -5.06
C PRO A 147 -10.73 -16.74 -4.66
N LEU A 148 -9.59 -16.40 -5.27
CA LEU A 148 -8.33 -17.13 -5.08
C LEU A 148 -7.78 -16.93 -3.66
N PRO A 149 -7.13 -17.96 -3.08
CA PRO A 149 -6.40 -17.79 -1.83
C PRO A 149 -5.22 -16.82 -1.97
N VAL A 150 -4.99 -16.02 -0.94
CA VAL A 150 -3.96 -14.98 -0.85
C VAL A 150 -2.79 -15.41 0.02
N GLU A 151 -1.61 -14.92 -0.34
CA GLU A 151 -0.39 -14.98 0.46
C GLU A 151 -0.17 -13.59 1.05
N PHE A 152 -0.20 -13.47 2.37
CA PHE A 152 -0.12 -12.20 3.06
C PHE A 152 1.20 -12.06 3.80
N GLU A 153 1.98 -11.05 3.44
CA GLU A 153 3.25 -10.67 4.06
C GLU A 153 3.15 -9.26 4.62
N HIS A 154 3.36 -9.12 5.91
CA HIS A 154 3.23 -7.87 6.64
C HIS A 154 4.52 -7.61 7.42
N GLN A 155 5.23 -6.55 7.02
CA GLN A 155 6.38 -6.00 7.71
C GLN A 155 6.19 -4.49 7.90
N VAL A 156 5.37 -4.10 8.87
CA VAL A 156 5.14 -2.69 9.20
C VAL A 156 5.63 -2.48 10.62
N GLY A 157 6.36 -1.38 10.86
CA GLY A 157 6.65 -0.93 12.22
C GLY A 157 5.42 -0.22 12.80
N SER A 158 5.31 -0.10 14.12
CA SER A 158 4.17 0.54 14.77
C SER A 158 3.96 1.99 14.29
N VAL A 159 2.96 2.21 13.44
CA VAL A 159 2.44 3.54 13.08
C VAL A 159 1.02 3.62 13.60
N ALA A 160 0.83 4.34 14.71
CA ALA A 160 -0.44 4.37 15.45
C ALA A 160 -1.65 4.74 14.58
N GLU A 161 -1.48 5.66 13.62
CA GLU A 161 -2.57 6.13 12.74
C GLU A 161 -3.08 5.02 11.79
N GLU A 162 -2.18 4.17 11.29
CA GLU A 162 -2.53 3.13 10.33
C GLU A 162 -3.05 1.85 11.00
N ASN A 163 -2.81 1.69 12.32
CA ASN A 163 -3.26 0.53 13.09
C ASN A 163 -4.77 0.33 13.03
N HIS A 164 -5.59 1.38 13.05
CA HIS A 164 -7.04 1.23 12.95
C HIS A 164 -7.47 0.66 11.59
N ARG A 165 -6.89 1.18 10.50
CA ARG A 165 -7.21 0.73 9.13
C ARG A 165 -6.70 -0.69 8.89
N MET A 166 -5.52 -1.00 9.39
CA MET A 166 -4.96 -2.35 9.34
C MET A 166 -5.77 -3.34 10.18
N ASN A 167 -6.23 -2.97 11.38
CA ASN A 167 -7.15 -3.79 12.19
C ASN A 167 -8.43 -4.13 11.39
N ALA A 168 -9.02 -3.15 10.71
CA ALA A 168 -10.19 -3.39 9.86
C ALA A 168 -9.89 -4.30 8.65
N PHE A 169 -8.69 -4.24 8.09
CA PHE A 169 -8.27 -5.21 7.07
C PHE A 169 -8.10 -6.62 7.65
N TYR A 170 -7.52 -6.77 8.85
CA TYR A 170 -7.44 -8.06 9.53
C TYR A 170 -8.82 -8.63 9.87
N ASP A 171 -9.79 -7.79 10.24
CA ASP A 171 -11.18 -8.25 10.41
C ASP A 171 -11.74 -8.84 9.11
N THR A 172 -11.34 -8.30 7.95
CA THR A 172 -11.71 -8.87 6.64
C THR A 172 -11.07 -10.25 6.43
N LEU A 173 -9.80 -10.42 6.80
CA LEU A 173 -9.11 -11.72 6.74
C LEU A 173 -9.78 -12.75 7.67
N ILE A 174 -10.14 -12.34 8.89
CA ILE A 174 -10.87 -13.15 9.88
C ILE A 174 -12.23 -13.62 9.34
N GLN A 175 -12.94 -12.79 8.58
CA GLN A 175 -14.22 -13.13 7.95
C GLN A 175 -14.08 -14.12 6.78
N HIS A 176 -12.87 -14.26 6.23
CA HIS A 176 -12.58 -15.09 5.05
C HIS A 176 -11.37 -16.02 5.28
N PRO A 177 -11.39 -16.89 6.32
CA PRO A 177 -10.22 -17.69 6.69
C PRO A 177 -9.83 -18.70 5.61
N ASN A 178 -10.79 -19.15 4.81
CA ASN A 178 -10.57 -20.03 3.65
C ASN A 178 -9.82 -19.34 2.51
N ARG A 179 -9.68 -18.01 2.52
CA ARG A 179 -8.91 -17.28 1.51
C ARG A 179 -7.45 -17.09 1.89
N ILE A 180 -6.98 -17.59 3.03
CA ILE A 180 -5.59 -17.36 3.47
C ILE A 180 -4.77 -18.62 3.18
N ALA A 181 -3.82 -18.52 2.25
CA ALA A 181 -2.93 -19.62 1.88
C ALA A 181 -1.56 -19.53 2.56
N ALA A 182 -1.06 -18.34 2.84
CA ALA A 182 0.18 -18.14 3.56
C ALA A 182 0.14 -16.85 4.38
N LEU A 183 0.79 -16.87 5.54
CA LEU A 183 0.82 -15.74 6.46
C LEU A 183 2.26 -15.51 6.96
N TYR A 184 2.80 -14.34 6.67
CA TYR A 184 4.15 -13.94 7.05
C TYR A 184 4.09 -12.62 7.81
N LEU A 185 4.30 -12.65 9.12
CA LEU A 185 4.21 -11.49 10.01
C LEU A 185 5.59 -11.14 10.57
N ARG A 186 5.96 -9.86 10.51
CA ARG A 186 7.24 -9.36 11.02
C ARG A 186 7.08 -8.03 11.73
N GLY A 187 7.77 -7.89 12.85
CA GLY A 187 7.78 -6.66 13.64
C GLY A 187 6.51 -6.51 14.47
N ASP A 188 6.05 -5.27 14.62
CA ASP A 188 4.82 -4.96 15.34
C ASP A 188 3.62 -5.10 14.43
N PHE A 189 2.56 -5.74 14.91
CA PHE A 189 1.33 -5.86 14.16
C PHE A 189 0.10 -5.63 15.03
N PRO A 190 -1.04 -5.22 14.43
CA PRO A 190 -2.25 -4.90 15.17
C PRO A 190 -2.83 -6.11 15.93
N ASP A 191 -3.60 -5.85 17.00
CA ASP A 191 -4.22 -6.87 17.84
C ASP A 191 -5.05 -7.90 17.05
N ASN A 192 -5.74 -7.47 15.99
CA ASN A 192 -6.52 -8.40 15.17
C ASN A 192 -5.66 -9.43 14.42
N ALA A 193 -4.37 -9.17 14.20
CA ALA A 193 -3.47 -10.18 13.66
C ALA A 193 -3.27 -11.35 14.64
N TRP A 194 -3.23 -11.08 15.95
CA TRP A 194 -3.19 -12.13 16.97
C TRP A 194 -4.46 -12.96 16.98
N ARG A 195 -5.63 -12.30 16.85
CA ARG A 195 -6.90 -13.00 16.73
C ARG A 195 -6.93 -13.89 15.48
N LEU A 196 -6.41 -13.42 14.36
CA LEU A 196 -6.30 -14.20 13.13
C LEU A 196 -5.44 -15.47 13.32
N LEU A 197 -4.31 -15.37 14.02
CA LEU A 197 -3.44 -16.52 14.31
C LEU A 197 -4.09 -17.58 15.21
N GLN A 198 -5.14 -17.22 15.96
CA GLN A 198 -5.88 -18.15 16.82
C GLN A 198 -7.04 -18.85 16.09
N MET A 199 -7.32 -18.48 14.84
CA MET A 199 -8.42 -19.05 14.07
C MET A 199 -8.03 -20.29 13.28
N PRO A 200 -9.00 -21.19 12.96
CA PRO A 200 -8.77 -22.24 12.00
C PRO A 200 -8.59 -21.65 10.59
N LEU A 201 -7.45 -21.90 9.97
CA LEU A 201 -7.11 -21.45 8.62
C LEU A 201 -7.02 -22.66 7.69
N PRO A 202 -8.15 -23.12 7.11
CA PRO A 202 -8.24 -24.45 6.49
C PRO A 202 -7.37 -24.63 5.25
N ASN A 203 -6.97 -23.53 4.59
CA ASN A 203 -6.17 -23.55 3.37
C ASN A 203 -4.73 -23.09 3.59
N ILE A 204 -4.28 -22.97 4.84
CA ILE A 204 -2.95 -22.45 5.12
C ILE A 204 -1.88 -23.48 4.81
N THR A 205 -0.83 -23.03 4.12
CA THR A 205 0.31 -23.84 3.70
C THR A 205 1.61 -23.37 4.34
N ALA A 206 1.66 -22.11 4.79
CA ALA A 206 2.82 -21.54 5.46
C ALA A 206 2.38 -20.49 6.48
N VAL A 207 2.94 -20.56 7.68
CA VAL A 207 2.82 -19.52 8.72
C VAL A 207 4.21 -19.23 9.24
N GLN A 208 4.61 -17.96 9.21
CA GLN A 208 5.85 -17.51 9.82
C GLN A 208 5.59 -16.19 10.54
N ALA A 209 5.96 -16.10 11.80
CA ALA A 209 5.83 -14.90 12.60
C ALA A 209 7.17 -14.61 13.27
N PHE A 210 7.69 -13.40 13.08
CA PHE A 210 8.92 -12.92 13.70
C PHE A 210 8.64 -11.69 14.54
N PHE A 211 8.97 -11.80 15.82
CA PHE A 211 8.74 -10.76 16.82
C PHE A 211 10.07 -10.10 17.13
N GLU A 212 10.19 -8.83 16.78
CA GLU A 212 11.33 -8.07 17.25
C GLU A 212 11.18 -7.88 18.77
N SER A 213 12.13 -8.41 19.56
CA SER A 213 12.06 -8.51 21.01
C SER A 213 12.14 -7.16 21.75
N TRP A 214 12.02 -6.02 21.07
CA TRP A 214 12.28 -4.69 21.63
C TRP A 214 11.30 -4.28 22.75
N HIS A 215 10.17 -4.97 22.90
CA HIS A 215 9.18 -4.70 23.96
C HIS A 215 9.25 -5.61 25.20
N MET A 216 10.16 -6.59 25.27
CA MET A 216 10.34 -7.39 26.51
C MET A 216 10.92 -6.61 27.70
N ARG A 217 11.20 -5.31 27.57
CA ARG A 217 11.58 -4.47 28.72
C ARG A 217 10.40 -3.94 29.53
N HIS A 218 9.15 -4.04 29.05
CA HIS A 218 8.00 -3.48 29.77
C HIS A 218 6.82 -4.43 30.01
N ILE A 219 6.82 -5.64 29.45
CA ILE A 219 5.76 -6.62 29.71
C ILE A 219 6.40 -7.82 30.41
N GLY A 220 6.29 -7.83 31.74
CA GLY A 220 6.63 -8.99 32.54
C GLY A 220 5.85 -10.21 32.06
N THR A 221 6.57 -11.29 31.75
CA THR A 221 6.13 -12.69 31.82
C THR A 221 4.71 -12.97 31.32
N ARG A 222 4.53 -13.13 30.00
CA ARG A 222 3.45 -14.02 29.52
C ARG A 222 3.72 -14.64 28.15
N ALA A 223 3.84 -15.96 28.20
CA ALA A 223 3.63 -16.96 27.14
C ALA A 223 4.71 -17.10 26.03
N GLN A 224 5.54 -18.14 26.17
CA GLN A 224 6.10 -18.87 25.02
C GLN A 224 4.97 -19.67 24.37
N LEU A 225 4.65 -19.36 23.11
CA LEU A 225 3.84 -20.20 22.24
C LEU A 225 4.80 -21.06 21.41
N GLU A 226 5.02 -22.31 21.84
CA GLU A 226 5.58 -23.35 20.98
C GLU A 226 4.48 -23.85 20.04
N LEU A 227 4.45 -23.32 18.82
CA LEU A 227 3.65 -23.90 17.73
C LEU A 227 4.46 -25.02 17.07
N SER A 228 4.53 -26.18 17.73
CA SER A 228 4.93 -27.44 17.09
C SER A 228 3.68 -28.13 16.51
N GLY A 229 3.20 -27.65 15.37
CA GLY A 229 2.18 -28.33 14.58
C GLY A 229 2.84 -29.10 13.45
N SER A 230 3.04 -30.41 13.63
CA SER A 230 3.28 -31.32 12.50
C SER A 230 1.95 -31.51 11.78
N CYS A 231 1.89 -31.15 10.49
CA CYS A 231 0.81 -31.58 9.60
C CYS A 231 0.92 -33.07 9.31
#